data_AF-A0A836U6N1-F1
#
_entry.id   AF-A0A836U6N1-F1
#
_cell.length_a   1.000
_cell.length_b   1.000
_cell.length_c   1.000
_cell.angle_alpha   90.00
_cell.angle_beta   90.00
_cell.angle_gamma   90.00
#
_symmetry.space_group_name_H-M   'P 1'
#
loop_
_entity.id
_entity.type
_entity.pdbx_description
1 polymer ?
#
loop_
_entity_poly.entity_id
_entity_poly.type
_entity_poly.pdbx_seq_one_letter_code
_entity_poly.pdbx_strand_id
1 'polypeptide(L)'
;PPWLKQVWFAGCHSDVGGSYPEPESRLSDIALSWMLEELKVCVPDVRINESKLYIMPDPTGMQHEEAFMFAYGPIRKRWPMVPREVTAAFALHSSVIKRLETGLVSHVGEMRPYRPEQLRNHPSANSFFEDGQ
;
A
#
# COMPACT_ATOMS: atom_id res chain seq x y z
N PRO A 1 16.94 13.63 -0.02
CA PRO A 1 18.02 14.00 -0.97
C PRO A 1 17.61 13.58 -2.38
N PRO A 2 18.17 14.15 -3.47
CA PRO A 2 17.71 13.87 -4.83
C PRO A 2 17.89 12.40 -5.26
N TRP A 3 18.80 11.67 -4.62
CA TRP A 3 19.07 10.25 -4.88
C TRP A 3 18.16 9.28 -4.10
N LEU A 4 17.35 9.76 -3.16
CA LEU A 4 16.45 8.93 -2.37
C LEU A 4 15.00 9.20 -2.77
N LYS A 5 14.33 8.18 -3.28
CA LYS A 5 12.88 8.21 -3.53
C LYS A 5 12.16 7.56 -2.34
N GLN A 6 11.23 8.29 -1.75
CA GLN A 6 10.31 7.78 -0.74
C GLN A 6 8.89 7.92 -1.29
N VAL A 7 8.23 6.79 -1.50
CA VAL A 7 6.93 6.71 -2.15
C VAL A 7 5.96 5.97 -1.23
N TRP A 8 4.75 6.49 -1.10
CA TRP A 8 3.67 5.87 -0.35
C TRP A 8 2.95 4.81 -1.20
N PHE A 9 2.73 3.64 -0.61
CA PHE A 9 1.92 2.54 -1.15
C PHE A 9 0.78 2.21 -0.18
N ALA A 10 -0.31 1.65 -0.69
CA ALA A 10 -1.46 1.26 0.11
C ALA A 10 -1.22 -0.08 0.82
N GLY A 11 -1.71 -0.20 2.06
CA GLY A 11 -1.72 -1.44 2.83
C GLY A 11 -0.88 -1.40 4.11
N CYS A 12 -0.75 -2.56 4.77
CA CYS A 12 0.10 -2.76 5.94
C CYS A 12 1.55 -3.17 5.56
N HIS A 13 2.34 -3.70 6.50
CA HIS A 13 3.74 -4.03 6.26
C HIS A 13 3.89 -5.07 5.14
N SER A 14 3.15 -6.17 5.24
CA SER A 14 3.21 -7.26 4.26
C SER A 14 2.51 -6.94 2.93
N ASP A 15 1.59 -5.96 2.88
CA ASP A 15 1.02 -5.45 1.62
C ASP A 15 2.04 -4.65 0.80
N VAL A 16 3.18 -4.27 1.38
CA VAL A 16 4.27 -3.59 0.66
C VAL A 16 5.50 -4.49 0.56
N GLY A 17 5.88 -5.13 1.66
CA GLY A 17 7.06 -6.00 1.73
C GLY A 17 6.86 -7.40 1.13
N GLY A 18 5.60 -7.81 0.92
CA GLY A 18 5.25 -9.19 0.58
C GLY A 18 5.32 -10.11 1.80
N SER A 19 4.47 -11.15 1.82
CA SER A 19 4.44 -12.30 2.76
C SER A 19 3.08 -13.00 2.71
N TYR A 20 2.06 -12.33 2.16
CA TYR A 20 0.74 -12.93 1.95
C TYR A 20 0.77 -13.96 0.82
N PRO A 21 -0.12 -14.98 0.87
CA PRO A 21 -0.26 -15.96 -0.20
C PRO A 21 -0.60 -15.31 -1.54
N GLU A 22 -0.11 -15.90 -2.63
CA GLU A 22 -0.23 -15.38 -4.00
C GLU A 22 -1.62 -14.83 -4.39
N PRO A 23 -2.77 -15.44 -4.03
CA PRO A 23 -4.08 -14.87 -4.36
C PRO A 23 -4.38 -13.51 -3.69
N GLU A 24 -3.68 -13.20 -2.60
CA GLU A 24 -3.89 -12.02 -1.75
C GLU A 24 -2.76 -10.98 -1.90
N SER A 25 -1.68 -11.30 -2.62
CA SER A 25 -0.45 -10.47 -2.73
C SER A 25 -0.54 -9.28 -3.69
N ARG A 26 -1.73 -8.98 -4.23
CA ARG A 26 -1.92 -7.99 -5.30
C ARG A 26 -1.40 -6.59 -4.97
N LEU A 27 -1.43 -6.19 -3.69
CA LEU A 27 -0.87 -4.90 -3.26
C LEU A 27 0.65 -4.91 -3.22
N SER A 28 1.27 -5.98 -2.70
CA SER A 28 2.74 -6.10 -2.65
C SER A 28 3.33 -6.26 -4.05
N ASP A 29 2.59 -6.86 -4.98
CA ASP A 29 2.93 -6.94 -6.38
C ASP A 29 3.14 -5.55 -7.01
N ILE A 30 2.39 -4.53 -6.56
CA ILE A 30 2.56 -3.15 -7.01
C ILE A 30 3.91 -2.59 -6.54
N ALA A 31 4.24 -2.77 -5.25
CA ALA A 31 5.50 -2.31 -4.69
C ALA A 31 6.69 -3.04 -5.32
N LEU A 32 6.58 -4.36 -5.54
CA LEU A 32 7.59 -5.16 -6.22
C LEU A 32 7.79 -4.70 -7.67
N SER A 33 6.71 -4.46 -8.41
CA SER A 33 6.78 -3.94 -9.78
C SER A 33 7.53 -2.61 -9.84
N TRP A 34 7.20 -1.67 -8.94
CA TRP A 34 7.89 -0.39 -8.85
C TRP A 34 9.38 -0.56 -8.50
N MET A 35 9.70 -1.41 -7.52
CA MET A 35 11.10 -1.69 -7.16
C MET A 35 11.90 -2.29 -8.31
N LEU A 36 11.31 -3.15 -9.14
CA LEU A 36 11.97 -3.72 -10.31
C LEU A 36 12.29 -2.64 -11.36
N GLU A 37 11.38 -1.70 -11.58
CA GLU A 37 11.61 -0.55 -12.47
C GLU A 37 12.76 0.33 -11.96
N GLU A 38 12.74 0.68 -10.67
CA GLU A 38 13.82 1.46 -10.05
C GLU A 38 15.15 0.72 -10.07
N LEU A 39 15.15 -0.60 -9.83
CA LEU A 39 16.35 -1.44 -9.86
C LEU A 39 16.97 -1.49 -11.27
N LYS A 40 16.15 -1.65 -12.31
CA LYS A 40 16.61 -1.65 -13.72
C LYS A 40 17.26 -0.32 -14.10
N VAL A 41 16.79 0.80 -13.55
CA VAL A 41 17.39 2.13 -13.77
C VAL A 41 18.69 2.30 -13.00
N CYS A 42 18.72 1.89 -11.73
CA CYS A 42 19.89 2.06 -10.87
C CYS A 42 21.03 1.08 -11.18
N VAL A 43 20.71 -0.12 -11.66
CA VAL A 43 21.66 -1.20 -11.95
C VAL A 43 21.30 -1.86 -13.29
N PRO A 44 21.65 -1.26 -14.43
CA PRO A 44 21.21 -1.72 -15.75
C PRO A 44 21.63 -3.16 -16.09
N ASP A 45 22.75 -3.63 -15.55
CA ASP A 45 23.30 -4.98 -15.81
C ASP A 45 22.71 -6.06 -14.89
N VAL A 46 21.75 -5.71 -14.03
CA VAL A 46 21.13 -6.66 -13.10
C VAL A 46 20.41 -7.77 -13.86
N ARG A 47 20.65 -9.01 -13.46
CA ARG A 47 19.98 -10.18 -14.05
C ARG A 47 18.73 -10.50 -13.24
N ILE A 48 17.57 -10.35 -13.88
CA ILE A 48 16.28 -10.67 -13.29
C ILE A 48 15.73 -11.92 -13.96
N ASN A 49 15.38 -12.93 -13.16
CA ASN A 49 14.75 -14.14 -13.67
C ASN A 49 13.24 -13.93 -13.78
N GLU A 50 12.78 -13.41 -14.92
CA GLU A 50 11.36 -13.09 -15.14
C GLU A 50 10.45 -14.34 -15.08
N SER A 51 10.98 -15.55 -15.33
CA SER A 51 10.20 -16.81 -15.20
C SER A 51 9.81 -17.16 -13.75
N LYS A 52 10.42 -16.48 -12.78
CA LYS A 52 10.12 -16.62 -11.35
C LYS A 52 9.36 -15.42 -10.79
N LEU A 53 9.11 -14.39 -11.61
CA LEU A 53 8.35 -13.21 -11.22
C LEU A 53 6.91 -13.39 -11.69
N TYR A 54 6.05 -13.83 -10.78
CA TYR A 54 4.61 -13.84 -10.96
C TYR A 54 4.07 -12.61 -10.23
N ILE A 55 3.80 -11.54 -10.97
CA ILE A 55 3.36 -10.26 -10.41
C ILE A 55 2.00 -9.94 -11.04
N MET A 56 0.98 -9.75 -10.21
CA MET A 56 -0.36 -9.37 -10.67
C MET A 56 -0.81 -8.13 -9.89
N PRO A 57 -0.25 -6.95 -10.22
CA PRO A 57 -0.48 -5.74 -9.46
C PRO A 57 -1.92 -5.26 -9.67
N ASP A 58 -2.68 -5.14 -8.58
CA ASP A 58 -4.07 -4.65 -8.63
C ASP A 58 -4.32 -3.62 -7.51
N PRO A 59 -4.56 -2.35 -7.84
CA PRO A 59 -4.84 -1.30 -6.85
C PRO A 59 -6.15 -1.53 -6.09
N THR A 60 -7.01 -2.45 -6.52
CA THR A 60 -8.28 -2.82 -5.85
C THR A 60 -8.17 -4.10 -5.01
N GLY A 61 -7.00 -4.75 -5.00
CA GLY A 61 -6.74 -5.97 -4.26
C GLY A 61 -7.01 -5.85 -2.76
N MET A 62 -7.13 -7.01 -2.09
CA MET A 62 -7.42 -7.07 -0.66
C MET A 62 -6.34 -6.34 0.15
N GLN A 63 -6.77 -5.46 1.06
CA GLN A 63 -5.90 -4.83 2.03
C GLN A 63 -5.97 -5.56 3.36
N HIS A 64 -4.80 -5.86 3.91
CA HIS A 64 -4.67 -6.59 5.17
C HIS A 64 -4.57 -5.65 6.37
N GLU A 65 -4.68 -6.21 7.58
CA GLU A 65 -4.49 -5.49 8.84
C GLU A 65 -3.55 -6.26 9.77
N GLU A 66 -2.47 -5.61 10.21
CA GLU A 66 -1.49 -6.14 11.16
C GLU A 66 -1.50 -5.35 12.48
N ALA A 67 -2.66 -4.78 12.83
CA ALA A 67 -2.79 -3.87 13.97
C ALA A 67 -2.82 -4.59 15.33
N PHE A 68 -2.92 -5.92 15.37
CA PHE A 68 -3.04 -6.68 16.61
C PHE A 68 -1.72 -7.30 17.04
N MET A 69 -1.35 -7.06 18.30
CA MET A 69 -0.20 -7.67 18.97
C MET A 69 -0.50 -9.14 19.30
N PHE A 70 -1.70 -9.41 19.81
CA PHE A 70 -2.21 -10.76 19.99
C PHE A 70 -3.73 -10.77 19.77
N ALA A 71 -4.23 -11.84 19.15
CA ALA A 71 -5.64 -12.13 18.99
C ALA A 71 -5.89 -13.61 19.33
N TYR A 72 -6.21 -13.89 20.60
CA TYR A 72 -6.52 -15.23 21.10
C TYR A 72 -7.99 -15.28 21.54
N GLY A 73 -8.84 -15.84 20.68
CA GLY A 73 -10.29 -15.89 20.92
C GLY A 73 -10.87 -14.51 21.19
N PRO A 74 -11.53 -14.26 22.35
CA PRO A 74 -12.11 -12.95 22.67
C PRO A 74 -11.06 -11.90 23.07
N ILE A 75 -9.81 -12.28 23.36
CA ILE A 75 -8.77 -11.36 23.79
C ILE A 75 -8.06 -10.80 22.57
N ARG A 76 -8.28 -9.51 22.29
CA ARG A 76 -7.61 -8.77 21.21
C ARG A 76 -6.91 -7.54 21.79
N LYS A 77 -5.59 -7.44 21.60
CA LYS A 77 -4.81 -6.24 21.98
C LYS A 77 -4.19 -5.62 20.73
N ARG A 78 -4.53 -4.36 20.45
CA ARG A 78 -3.93 -3.59 19.34
C ARG A 78 -2.59 -3.01 19.72
N TRP A 79 -1.72 -2.82 18.74
CA TRP A 79 -0.53 -1.98 18.87
C TRP A 79 -0.95 -0.52 19.10
N PRO A 80 -0.27 0.22 19.99
CA PRO A 80 -0.42 1.67 20.04
C PRO A 80 -0.15 2.28 18.66
N MET A 81 -1.03 3.15 18.18
CA MET A 81 -0.95 3.73 16.85
C MET A 81 -1.01 5.26 16.94
N VAL A 82 -0.07 5.92 16.27
CA VAL A 82 -0.11 7.35 15.98
C VAL A 82 0.01 7.49 14.47
N PRO A 83 -0.95 8.15 13.79
CA PRO A 83 -0.85 8.38 12.35
C PRO A 83 0.43 9.14 12.03
N ARG A 84 1.21 8.62 11.10
CA ARG A 84 2.34 9.36 10.53
C ARG A 84 1.78 10.47 9.66
N GLU A 85 2.24 11.70 9.86
CA GLU A 85 1.95 12.77 8.91
C GLU A 85 2.67 12.53 7.59
N VAL A 86 1.90 12.47 6.51
CA VAL A 86 2.40 12.38 5.14
C VAL A 86 2.22 13.74 4.51
N THR A 87 3.27 14.55 4.59
CA THR A 87 3.29 15.87 3.94
C THR A 87 3.48 15.73 2.44
N ALA A 88 3.27 16.83 1.70
CA ALA A 88 3.48 16.89 0.25
C ALA A 88 4.90 16.53 -0.22
N ALA A 89 5.87 16.39 0.71
CA ALA A 89 7.22 15.94 0.40
C ALA A 89 7.30 14.44 0.07
N PHE A 90 6.28 13.65 0.42
CA PHE A 90 6.23 12.22 0.14
C PHE A 90 5.32 11.96 -1.06
N ALA A 91 5.89 11.43 -2.14
CA ALA A 91 5.09 11.11 -3.32
C ALA A 91 4.12 9.95 -3.04
N LEU A 92 2.91 10.01 -3.58
CA LEU A 92 1.99 8.87 -3.59
C LEU A 92 2.20 8.07 -4.88
N HIS A 93 2.30 6.75 -4.78
CA HIS A 93 2.32 5.92 -5.98
C HIS A 93 0.99 6.05 -6.73
N SER A 94 1.00 5.97 -8.07
CA SER A 94 -0.22 6.14 -8.90
C SER A 94 -1.33 5.15 -8.53
N SER A 95 -0.99 3.97 -8.04
CA SER A 95 -1.95 2.97 -7.54
C SER A 95 -2.75 3.46 -6.34
N VAL A 96 -2.20 4.35 -5.50
CA VAL A 96 -2.87 4.93 -4.33
C VAL A 96 -3.99 5.85 -4.78
N ILE A 97 -3.73 6.68 -5.80
CA ILE A 97 -4.72 7.57 -6.40
C ILE A 97 -5.83 6.76 -7.05
N LYS A 98 -5.48 5.76 -7.88
CA LYS A 98 -6.46 4.84 -8.46
C LYS A 98 -7.33 4.20 -7.37
N ARG A 99 -6.73 3.73 -6.28
CA ARG A 99 -7.46 3.11 -5.16
C ARG A 99 -8.39 4.10 -4.43
N LEU A 100 -8.01 5.37 -4.31
CA LEU A 100 -8.88 6.43 -3.76
C LEU A 100 -10.12 6.67 -4.64
N GLU A 101 -9.98 6.52 -5.96
CA GLU A 101 -11.02 6.69 -6.97
C GLU A 101 -11.98 5.48 -7.08
N THR A 102 -11.53 4.24 -6.78
CA THR A 102 -12.29 2.99 -7.02
C THR A 102 -13.54 2.77 -6.14
N GLY A 103 -14.06 3.78 -5.44
CA GLY A 103 -15.22 3.62 -4.57
C GLY A 103 -14.94 2.66 -3.41
N LEU A 104 -15.56 1.46 -3.41
CA LEU A 104 -15.34 0.42 -2.40
C LEU A 104 -14.21 -0.52 -2.81
N VAL A 105 -13.29 -0.79 -1.89
CA VAL A 105 -12.22 -1.78 -2.07
C VAL A 105 -12.27 -2.84 -0.98
N SER A 106 -11.62 -3.98 -1.23
CA SER A 106 -11.57 -5.08 -0.28
C SER A 106 -10.60 -4.79 0.86
N HIS A 107 -11.12 -4.91 2.08
CA HIS A 107 -10.37 -4.96 3.33
C HIS A 107 -10.68 -6.30 4.03
N VAL A 108 -9.88 -6.68 5.03
CA VAL A 108 -10.13 -7.90 5.82
C VAL A 108 -11.55 -7.91 6.40
N GLY A 109 -12.41 -8.76 5.83
CA GLY A 109 -13.77 -8.98 6.30
C GLY A 109 -14.78 -7.89 5.94
N GLU A 110 -14.42 -6.87 5.16
CA GLU A 110 -15.33 -5.78 4.77
C GLU A 110 -14.98 -5.15 3.42
N MET A 111 -15.98 -4.58 2.74
CA MET A 111 -15.79 -3.71 1.57
C MET A 111 -16.04 -2.27 2.01
N ARG A 112 -15.05 -1.40 1.90
CA ARG A 112 -15.19 0.01 2.28
C ARG A 112 -14.32 0.93 1.42
N PRO A 113 -14.57 2.24 1.41
CA PRO A 113 -13.71 3.19 0.71
C PRO A 113 -12.30 3.22 1.32
N TYR A 114 -11.29 3.26 0.45
CA TYR A 114 -9.91 3.47 0.88
C TYR A 114 -9.73 4.93 1.30
N ARG A 115 -9.69 5.19 2.61
CA ARG A 115 -9.55 6.53 3.21
C ARG A 115 -8.58 6.48 4.41
N PRO A 116 -7.27 6.29 4.19
CA PRO A 116 -6.30 6.31 5.27
C PRO A 116 -6.17 7.71 5.87
N GLU A 117 -6.21 7.81 7.20
CA GLU A 117 -6.15 9.10 7.93
C GLU A 117 -4.89 9.89 7.59
N GLN A 118 -3.77 9.20 7.34
CA GLN A 118 -2.48 9.77 6.98
C GLN A 118 -2.52 10.61 5.70
N LEU A 119 -3.48 10.35 4.80
CA LEU A 119 -3.61 11.05 3.52
C LEU A 119 -4.69 12.13 3.54
N ARG A 120 -5.45 12.29 4.63
CA ARG A 120 -6.57 13.24 4.72
C ARG A 120 -6.18 14.65 4.28
N ASN A 121 -5.01 15.10 4.72
CA ASN A 121 -4.52 16.46 4.45
C ASN A 121 -3.48 16.50 3.31
N HIS A 122 -3.25 15.38 2.62
CA HIS A 122 -2.25 15.33 1.56
C HIS A 122 -2.80 16.03 0.30
N PRO A 123 -2.08 16.97 -0.34
CA PRO A 123 -2.64 17.77 -1.45
C PRO A 123 -3.12 16.96 -2.66
N SER A 124 -2.50 15.81 -2.93
CA SER A 124 -2.91 14.91 -4.02
C SER A 124 -4.09 14.00 -3.67
N ALA A 125 -4.56 14.00 -2.42
CA ALA A 125 -5.56 13.04 -1.93
C ALA A 125 -6.71 13.69 -1.15
N ASN A 126 -6.55 14.91 -0.64
CA ASN A 126 -7.50 15.56 0.26
C ASN A 126 -8.94 15.66 -0.29
N SER A 127 -9.09 15.92 -1.59
CA SER A 127 -10.40 16.02 -2.25
C SER A 127 -11.25 14.76 -2.13
N PHE A 128 -10.62 13.59 -1.98
CA PHE A 128 -11.35 12.32 -1.81
C PHE A 128 -11.96 12.16 -0.40
N PHE A 129 -11.61 13.03 0.55
CA PHE A 129 -12.07 12.97 1.94
C PHE A 129 -13.19 13.98 2.25
N GLU A 130 -13.59 14.81 1.29
CA GLU A 130 -14.57 15.89 1.47
C GLU A 130 -16.04 15.39 1.40
N ASP A 131 -16.30 14.23 0.79
CA ASP A 131 -17.66 13.69 0.55
C ASP A 131 -18.28 12.94 1.76
N GLY A 132 -18.28 13.54 2.96
CA GLY A 132 -18.81 12.85 4.15
C GLY A 132 -19.05 13.69 5.40
N GLN A 133 -19.60 14.90 5.26
CA GLN A 133 -20.38 15.55 6.32
C GLN A 133 -21.86 15.62 5.94
#